data_AF-A0A958IUC0-F1
#
_entry.id   AF-A0A958IUC0-F1
#
_cell.length_a   1.000
_cell.length_b   1.000
_cell.length_c   1.000
_cell.angle_alpha   90.00
_cell.angle_beta   90.00
_cell.angle_gamma   90.00
#
_symmetry.space_group_name_H-M   'P 1'
#
loop_
_entity.id
_entity.type
_entity.pdbx_description
1 polymer ?
#
loop_
_entity_poly.entity_id
_entity_poly.type
_entity_poly.pdbx_seq_one_letter_code
_entity_poly.pdbx_strand_id
1 'polypeptide(L)'
;SISKKDLEKIYLGKMKAWEGKLKISPCLMDEKTELGERFFDDVLDMSYRKFSGIWRKIVFSGSSPAPAEFKTSEEVIEYVSQHDGGMGFIPESMLEGLEGCKVLKIEGLESF
;
A
#
# COMPACT_ATOMS: atom_id res chain seq x y z
N SER A 1 -2.59 3.83 -14.42
CA SER A 1 -1.45 4.39 -13.67
C SER A 1 -2.00 5.12 -12.44
N ILE A 2 -1.15 5.44 -11.47
CA ILE A 2 -1.50 6.24 -10.29
C ILE A 2 -0.36 7.22 -10.01
N SER A 3 -0.68 8.44 -9.59
CA SER A 3 0.34 9.40 -9.19
C SER A 3 0.93 9.06 -7.81
N LYS A 4 2.21 9.37 -7.56
CA LYS A 4 2.81 9.24 -6.22
C LYS A 4 1.97 9.93 -5.14
N LYS A 5 1.43 11.12 -5.45
CA LYS A 5 0.58 11.89 -4.53
C LYS A 5 -0.71 11.17 -4.16
N ASP A 6 -1.34 10.47 -5.10
CA ASP A 6 -2.56 9.72 -4.80
C ASP A 6 -2.25 8.45 -4.02
N LEU A 7 -1.13 7.78 -4.33
CA LEU A 7 -0.63 6.66 -3.54
C LEU A 7 -0.36 7.08 -2.08
N GLU A 8 0.32 8.20 -1.85
CA GLU A 8 0.51 8.80 -0.53
C GLU A 8 -0.83 9.07 0.17
N LYS A 9 -1.81 9.67 -0.52
CA LYS A 9 -3.13 9.94 0.08
C LYS A 9 -3.83 8.65 0.52
N ILE A 10 -3.71 7.59 -0.26
CA ILE A 10 -4.29 6.28 0.07
C ILE A 10 -3.65 5.71 1.32
N TYR A 11 -2.32 5.62 1.33
CA TYR A 11 -1.57 5.08 2.46
C TYR A 11 -1.66 5.94 3.73
N LEU A 12 -1.98 7.23 3.59
CA LEU A 12 -2.27 8.13 4.71
C LEU A 12 -3.75 8.16 5.12
N GLY A 13 -4.61 7.32 4.53
CA GLY A 13 -6.04 7.23 4.83
C GLY A 13 -6.85 8.45 4.41
N LYS A 14 -6.28 9.34 3.59
CA LYS A 14 -6.94 10.54 3.02
C LYS A 14 -7.81 10.20 1.80
N MET A 15 -7.50 9.10 1.11
CA MET A 15 -8.29 8.56 0.01
C MET A 15 -8.68 7.11 0.34
N LYS A 16 -10.00 6.85 0.40
CA LYS A 16 -10.55 5.57 0.91
C LYS A 16 -11.33 4.78 -0.14
N ALA A 17 -11.54 5.36 -1.31
CA ALA A 17 -12.25 4.74 -2.40
C ALA A 17 -11.69 5.24 -3.73
N TRP A 18 -11.67 4.36 -4.73
CA TRP A 18 -11.48 4.75 -6.12
C TRP A 18 -12.71 5.53 -6.61
N GLU A 19 -12.56 6.27 -7.72
CA GLU A 19 -13.63 7.13 -8.28
C GLU A 19 -14.97 6.41 -8.53
N GLY A 20 -14.97 5.07 -8.60
CA GLY A 20 -16.15 4.21 -8.77
C GLY A 20 -16.73 3.56 -7.51
N LYS A 21 -16.45 4.06 -6.30
CA LYS A 21 -16.91 3.52 -4.99
C LYS A 21 -16.23 2.24 -4.49
N LEU A 22 -15.30 1.64 -5.23
CA LEU A 22 -14.52 0.51 -4.71
C LEU A 22 -13.65 1.01 -3.55
N LYS A 23 -13.89 0.48 -2.35
CA LYS A 23 -13.12 0.82 -1.16
C LYS A 23 -11.68 0.36 -1.33
N ILE A 24 -10.75 1.18 -0.85
CA ILE A 24 -9.33 0.88 -0.91
C ILE A 24 -8.91 0.31 0.44
N SER A 25 -8.33 -0.89 0.41
CA SER A 25 -7.81 -1.59 1.57
C SER A 25 -6.30 -1.78 1.38
N PRO A 26 -5.48 -0.76 1.72
CA PRO A 26 -4.04 -0.87 1.53
C PRO A 26 -3.46 -1.87 2.55
N CYS A 27 -2.44 -2.60 2.12
CA CYS A 27 -1.55 -3.36 2.98
C CYS A 27 -0.11 -2.84 2.85
N LEU A 28 0.66 -3.11 3.89
CA LEU A 28 2.05 -2.71 4.07
C LEU A 28 2.94 -3.93 4.09
N MET A 29 4.20 -3.70 3.70
CA MET A 29 5.28 -4.58 4.09
C MET A 29 5.93 -4.05 5.37
N ASP A 30 6.29 -4.96 6.28
CA ASP A 30 6.98 -4.70 7.53
C ASP A 30 8.22 -3.84 7.25
N GLU A 31 8.41 -2.78 8.03
CA GLU A 31 9.46 -1.78 7.80
C GLU A 31 10.88 -2.35 7.94
N LYS A 32 11.02 -3.54 8.53
CA LYS A 32 12.31 -4.25 8.65
C LYS A 32 12.67 -5.04 7.41
N THR A 33 11.76 -5.11 6.44
CA THR A 33 12.05 -5.67 5.12
C THR A 33 12.65 -4.57 4.24
N GLU A 34 13.55 -4.95 3.33
CA GLU A 34 14.15 -4.00 2.38
C GLU A 34 13.07 -3.28 1.53
N LEU A 35 12.01 -4.00 1.16
CA LEU A 35 10.93 -3.44 0.37
C LEU A 35 10.08 -2.46 1.20
N GLY A 36 9.80 -2.79 2.47
CA GLY A 36 9.10 -1.90 3.40
C GLY A 36 9.88 -0.61 3.63
N GLU A 37 11.18 -0.71 3.93
CA GLU A 37 12.07 0.45 4.11
C GLU A 37 12.07 1.37 2.88
N ARG A 38 12.32 0.81 1.69
CA ARG A 38 12.28 1.57 0.42
C ARG A 38 10.92 2.22 0.17
N PHE A 39 9.83 1.53 0.49
CA PHE A 39 8.49 2.11 0.32
C PHE A 39 8.28 3.34 1.22
N PHE A 40 8.69 3.27 2.49
CA PHE A 40 8.56 4.41 3.40
C PHE A 40 9.42 5.60 2.97
N ASP A 41 10.63 5.36 2.48
CA ASP A 41 11.55 6.40 2.07
C ASP A 41 11.21 6.97 0.68
N ASP A 42 11.10 6.11 -0.33
CA ASP A 42 10.99 6.54 -1.72
C ASP A 42 9.55 6.90 -2.13
N VAL A 43 8.55 6.27 -1.53
CA VAL A 43 7.13 6.48 -1.86
C VAL A 43 6.45 7.40 -0.87
N LEU A 44 6.60 7.18 0.44
CA LEU A 44 5.91 8.00 1.44
C LEU A 44 6.72 9.20 1.94
N ASP A 45 8.02 9.25 1.64
CA ASP A 45 8.95 10.29 2.12
C ASP A 45 8.80 10.52 3.64
N MET A 46 8.65 9.42 4.38
CA MET A 46 8.39 9.47 5.82
C MET A 46 8.76 8.18 6.55
N SER A 47 9.23 8.32 7.79
CA SER A 47 9.49 7.17 8.64
C SER A 47 8.21 6.43 9.06
N TYR A 48 8.34 5.11 9.24
CA TYR A 48 7.29 4.25 9.80
C TYR A 48 6.70 4.81 11.11
N ARG A 49 7.55 5.39 11.99
CA ARG A 49 7.10 5.99 13.25
C ARG A 49 6.10 7.13 13.02
N LYS A 50 6.35 7.99 12.02
CA LYS A 50 5.44 9.10 11.68
C LYS A 50 4.15 8.56 11.07
N PHE A 51 4.27 7.59 10.18
CA PHE A 51 3.14 6.88 9.56
C PHE A 51 2.22 6.21 10.60
N SER A 52 2.79 5.41 11.50
CA SER A 52 2.08 4.75 12.60
C SER A 52 1.35 5.76 13.50
N GLY A 53 1.97 6.91 13.76
CA GLY A 53 1.35 8.01 14.50
C GLY A 53 0.12 8.61 13.80
N ILE A 54 0.11 8.67 12.47
CA ILE A 54 -1.04 9.14 11.68
C ILE A 54 -2.18 8.11 11.79
N TRP A 55 -1.89 6.84 11.55
CA TRP A 55 -2.91 5.79 11.61
C TRP A 55 -3.51 5.59 12.99
N ARG A 56 -2.72 5.78 14.06
CA ARG A 56 -3.25 5.78 15.43
C ARG A 56 -4.37 6.81 15.60
N LYS A 57 -4.22 8.01 15.02
CA LYS A 57 -5.27 9.06 15.06
C LYS A 57 -6.49 8.67 14.22
N ILE A 58 -6.28 8.08 13.04
CA ILE A 58 -7.35 7.65 12.14
C ILE A 58 -8.20 6.56 12.81
N VAL A 59 -7.54 5.53 13.34
CA VAL A 59 -8.20 4.41 14.04
C VAL A 59 -8.96 4.92 15.27
N PHE A 60 -8.32 5.78 16.08
CA PHE A 60 -8.96 6.33 17.28
C PHE A 60 -10.20 7.18 16.97
N SER A 61 -10.24 7.83 15.79
CA SER A 61 -11.43 8.57 15.33
C SER A 61 -12.56 7.69 14.78
N GLY A 62 -12.36 6.36 14.69
CA GLY A 62 -13.32 5.43 14.07
C GLY A 62 -13.43 5.57 12.54
N SER A 63 -12.51 6.30 11.91
CA SER A 63 -12.60 6.67 10.50
C SER A 63 -12.30 5.52 9.53
N SER A 64 -11.28 4.72 9.84
CA SER A 64 -10.82 3.56 9.04
C SER A 64 -9.91 2.66 9.88
N PRO A 65 -9.91 1.34 9.64
CA PRO A 65 -8.94 0.44 10.23
C PRO A 65 -7.54 0.71 9.67
N ALA A 66 -6.51 0.41 10.45
CA ALA A 66 -5.13 0.49 9.96
C ALA A 66 -4.88 -0.53 8.84
N PRO A 67 -3.94 -0.25 7.92
CA PRO A 67 -3.49 -1.21 6.91
C PRO A 67 -3.01 -2.51 7.56
N ALA A 68 -3.27 -3.64 6.90
CA ALA A 68 -2.63 -4.89 7.28
C ALA A 68 -1.13 -4.81 6.98
N GLU A 69 -0.30 -5.48 7.77
CA GLU A 69 1.16 -5.48 7.63
C GLU A 69 1.65 -6.92 7.45
N PHE A 70 2.47 -7.14 6.43
CA PHE A 70 2.96 -8.44 6.00
C PHE A 70 4.48 -8.46 5.91
N LYS A 71 5.09 -9.64 6.01
CA LYS A 71 6.54 -9.80 5.97
C LYS A 71 7.06 -10.30 4.64
N THR A 72 6.20 -10.91 3.83
CA THR A 72 6.60 -11.43 2.53
C THR A 72 5.69 -10.94 1.41
N SER A 73 6.21 -10.99 0.19
CA SER A 73 5.45 -10.57 -1.00
C SER A 73 4.34 -11.55 -1.33
N GLU A 74 4.49 -12.83 -1.00
CA GLU A 74 3.47 -13.86 -1.16
C GLU A 74 2.25 -13.55 -0.29
N GLU A 75 2.46 -13.15 0.97
CA GLU A 75 1.38 -12.73 1.87
C GLU A 75 0.64 -11.49 1.32
N VAL A 76 1.37 -10.54 0.73
CA VAL A 76 0.78 -9.37 0.06
C VAL A 76 -0.07 -9.80 -1.15
N ILE A 77 0.44 -10.68 -2.00
CA ILE A 77 -0.30 -11.17 -3.18
C ILE A 77 -1.56 -11.92 -2.74
N GLU A 78 -1.43 -12.78 -1.74
CA GLU A 78 -2.56 -13.53 -1.19
C GLU A 78 -3.63 -12.57 -0.67
N TYR A 79 -3.26 -11.57 0.13
CA TYR A 79 -4.18 -10.54 0.62
C TYR A 79 -4.87 -9.78 -0.51
N VAL A 80 -4.12 -9.29 -1.49
CA VAL A 80 -4.68 -8.54 -2.62
C VAL A 80 -5.62 -9.40 -3.46
N SER A 81 -5.32 -10.70 -3.63
CA SER A 81 -6.15 -11.63 -4.38
C SER A 81 -7.47 -11.98 -3.69
N GLN A 82 -7.49 -11.98 -2.35
CA GLN A 82 -8.65 -12.36 -1.54
C GLN A 82 -9.55 -11.16 -1.17
N HIS A 83 -9.03 -9.94 -1.29
CA HIS A 83 -9.74 -8.73 -0.88
C HIS A 83 -10.04 -7.81 -2.06
N ASP A 84 -11.33 -7.65 -2.39
CA ASP A 84 -11.77 -6.65 -3.36
C ASP A 84 -11.32 -5.24 -2.92
N GLY A 85 -10.52 -4.59 -3.76
CA GLY A 85 -9.92 -3.30 -3.46
C GLY A 85 -8.69 -3.35 -2.53
N GLY A 86 -8.20 -4.55 -2.23
CA GLY A 86 -6.89 -4.80 -1.66
C GLY A 86 -5.80 -4.22 -2.54
N MET A 87 -4.78 -3.62 -1.93
CA MET A 87 -3.63 -3.09 -2.66
C MET A 87 -2.38 -3.17 -1.80
N GLY A 88 -1.30 -3.62 -2.42
CA GLY A 88 0.04 -3.64 -1.84
C GLY A 88 1.09 -3.38 -2.90
N PHE A 89 2.34 -3.53 -2.50
CA PHE A 89 3.50 -3.44 -3.35
C PHE A 89 4.33 -4.72 -3.23
N ILE A 90 4.92 -5.13 -4.35
CA ILE A 90 5.78 -6.30 -4.46
C ILE A 90 6.97 -5.96 -5.37
N PRO A 91 8.08 -6.70 -5.30
CA PRO A 91 9.20 -6.54 -6.22
C PRO A 91 8.79 -6.79 -7.67
N GLU A 92 9.38 -6.07 -8.63
CA GLU A 92 9.11 -6.26 -10.07
C GLU A 92 9.33 -7.72 -10.53
N SER A 93 10.30 -8.42 -9.93
CA SER A 93 10.59 -9.83 -10.24
C SER A 93 9.44 -10.80 -9.95
N MET A 94 8.49 -10.40 -9.10
CA MET A 94 7.32 -11.20 -8.71
C MET A 94 6.09 -10.91 -9.58
N LEU A 95 6.20 -10.05 -10.60
CA LEU A 95 5.10 -9.76 -11.53
C LEU A 95 4.81 -10.93 -12.48
N GLU A 96 5.84 -11.69 -12.87
CA GLU A 96 5.73 -12.84 -13.78
C GLU A 96 5.09 -14.03 -13.06
N GLY A 97 3.76 -14.03 -12.95
CA GLY A 97 3.00 -15.09 -12.27
C GLY A 97 1.79 -14.61 -11.49
N LEU A 98 1.50 -13.31 -11.49
CA LEU A 98 0.30 -12.77 -10.86
C LEU A 98 -0.96 -13.14 -11.64
N GLU A 99 -1.80 -13.98 -11.04
CA GLU A 99 -3.16 -14.24 -11.51
C GLU A 99 -4.17 -13.43 -10.68
N GLY A 100 -5.15 -12.79 -11.34
CA GLY A 100 -6.22 -12.06 -10.66
C GLY A 100 -5.85 -10.69 -10.08
N CYS A 101 -4.59 -10.27 -10.12
CA CYS A 101 -4.14 -8.97 -9.64
C CYS A 101 -3.96 -7.96 -10.79
N LYS A 102 -4.36 -6.70 -10.54
CA LYS A 102 -4.11 -5.60 -11.49
C LYS A 102 -2.88 -4.81 -11.08
N VAL A 103 -1.87 -4.80 -11.94
CA VAL A 103 -0.64 -4.02 -11.71
C VAL A 103 -0.92 -2.52 -11.92
N LEU A 104 -0.57 -1.70 -10.92
CA LEU A 104 -0.66 -0.24 -10.98
C LEU A 104 0.75 0.36 -11.15
N LYS A 105 1.00 0.95 -12.31
CA LYS A 105 2.24 1.72 -12.54
C LYS A 105 2.16 3.08 -11.85
N ILE A 106 3.21 3.45 -11.12
CA ILE A 106 3.37 4.76 -10.50
C ILE A 106 3.87 5.74 -11.56
N GLU A 107 3.21 6.89 -11.71
CA GLU A 107 3.62 7.92 -12.65
C GLU A 107 4.87 8.65 -12.14
N GLY A 108 5.96 8.61 -12.91
CA GLY A 108 7.17 9.38 -12.65
C GLY A 108 8.20 8.73 -11.71
N LEU A 109 8.03 7.44 -11.38
CA LEU A 109 9.04 6.60 -10.74
C LEU A 109 9.38 5.43 -11.68
N GLU A 110 10.65 5.29 -12.04
CA GLU A 110 11.14 4.03 -12.61
C GLU A 110 10.99 2.92 -11.55
N SER A 111 10.71 1.70 -11.99
CA SER A 111 10.25 0.59 -11.16
C SER A 111 11.13 0.29 -9.94
N PHE A 112 10.50 -0.21 -8.88
CA PHE A 112 11.13 -0.67 -7.63
C PHE A 112 11.30 -2.18 -7.59
#